data_AF-A0AAJ1J6A7-F1
#
_entry.id   AF-A0AAJ1J6A7-F1
#
_cell.length_a   1.000
_cell.length_b   1.000
_cell.length_c   1.000
_cell.angle_alpha   90.00
_cell.angle_beta   90.00
_cell.angle_gamma   90.00
#
_symmetry.space_group_name_H-M   'P 1'
#
loop_
_entity.id
_entity.type
_entity.pdbx_description
1 polymer ?
#
loop_
_entity_poly.entity_id
_entity_poly.type
_entity_poly.pdbx_seq_one_letter_code
_entity_poly.pdbx_strand_id
1 'polypeptide(L)'
;MERVVKLFRNGRNQAVRLPVQFEFDTDRVYIRQDENGDVILSKNKEKSDSWEPFFGLLKNTAIPADFLDVDDRNQDVSVRDPFEGIK
;
A
#
# COMPACT_ATOMS: atom_id res chain seq x y z
N MET A 1 -2.81 15.08 0.26
CA MET A 1 -3.63 16.15 0.87
C MET A 1 -3.17 16.30 2.31
N GLU A 2 -2.71 17.48 2.70
CA GLU A 2 -2.23 17.73 4.05
C GLU A 2 -3.12 18.76 4.74
N ARG A 3 -3.33 18.61 6.05
CA ARG A 3 -4.08 19.58 6.84
C ARG A 3 -3.45 19.71 8.21
N VAL A 4 -3.11 20.93 8.58
CA VAL A 4 -2.66 21.25 9.93
C VAL A 4 -3.86 21.11 10.88
N VAL A 5 -3.68 20.27 11.90
CA VAL A 5 -4.71 19.98 12.90
C VAL A 5 -4.21 20.38 14.28
N LYS A 6 -5.16 20.73 15.16
CA LYS A 6 -4.82 21.14 16.53
C LYS A 6 -4.66 19.91 17.43
N LEU A 7 -3.53 19.86 18.12
CA LEU A 7 -3.30 18.92 19.22
C LEU A 7 -3.95 19.44 20.49
N PHE A 8 -4.52 18.53 21.28
CA PHE A 8 -5.08 18.84 22.58
C PHE A 8 -4.75 17.73 23.59
N ARG A 9 -5.01 18.01 24.87
CA ARG A 9 -4.78 17.06 25.96
C ARG A 9 -6.08 16.38 26.33
N ASN A 10 -6.03 15.07 26.48
CA ASN A 10 -7.10 14.25 27.04
C ASN A 10 -6.56 13.58 28.31
N GLY A 11 -6.74 14.26 29.45
CA GLY A 11 -6.08 13.91 30.71
C GLY A 11 -4.55 13.98 30.60
N ARG A 12 -3.87 12.86 30.85
CA ARG A 12 -2.40 12.74 30.75
C ARG A 12 -1.91 12.52 29.31
N ASN A 13 -2.81 12.17 28.40
CA ASN A 13 -2.50 11.78 27.03
C ASN A 13 -2.68 12.95 26.06
N GLN A 14 -2.00 12.87 24.91
CA GLN A 14 -2.19 13.80 23.81
C GLN A 14 -3.18 13.20 22.80
N ALA A 15 -3.99 14.05 22.19
CA ALA A 15 -4.99 13.67 21.21
C ALA A 15 -5.00 14.63 20.02
N VAL A 16 -5.36 14.11 18.85
CA VAL A 16 -5.55 14.86 17.60
C VAL A 16 -7.05 14.92 17.31
N ARG A 17 -7.55 16.09 16.88
CA ARG A 17 -8.91 16.19 16.34
C ARG A 17 -8.85 15.85 14.85
N LEU A 18 -9.47 14.74 14.45
CA LEU A 18 -9.59 14.36 13.05
C LEU A 18 -10.66 15.23 12.35
N PRO A 19 -10.32 15.92 11.25
CA PRO A 19 -11.33 16.54 10.39
C PRO A 19 -12.20 15.47 9.72
N VAL A 20 -13.45 15.80 9.39
CA VAL A 20 -14.45 14.88 8.82
C VAL A 20 -13.93 14.09 7.61
N GLN A 21 -13.14 14.73 6.74
CA GLN A 21 -12.54 14.09 5.56
C GLN A 21 -11.49 13.00 5.88
N PHE A 22 -11.02 12.91 7.14
CA PHE A 22 -10.07 11.92 7.63
C PHE A 22 -10.69 11.04 8.73
N GLU A 23 -12.01 11.05 8.88
CA GLU A 23 -12.71 10.25 9.88
C GLU A 23 -12.65 8.75 9.53
N PHE A 24 -12.52 7.92 10.56
CA PHE A 24 -12.53 6.48 10.44
C PHE A 24 -13.96 5.95 10.64
N ASP A 25 -14.33 4.89 9.93
CA ASP A 25 -15.59 4.15 10.12
C ASP A 25 -15.48 3.09 11.24
N THR A 26 -14.38 3.11 12.00
CA THR A 26 -14.09 2.18 13.09
C THR A 26 -13.89 2.94 14.40
N ASP A 27 -14.11 2.26 15.53
CA ASP A 27 -13.88 2.81 16.87
C ASP A 27 -12.40 2.75 17.30
N ARG A 28 -11.60 1.93 16.62
CA ARG A 28 -10.20 1.67 16.93
C ARG A 28 -9.34 1.68 15.68
N VAL A 29 -8.13 2.17 15.83
CA VAL A 29 -7.09 2.21 14.78
C VAL A 29 -5.75 1.77 15.37
N TYR A 30 -4.86 1.33 14.50
CA TYR A 30 -3.47 1.07 14.82
C TYR A 30 -2.67 2.36 14.65
N ILE A 31 -1.73 2.59 15.57
CA ILE A 31 -0.77 3.70 15.53
C ILE A 31 0.64 3.12 15.40
N ARG A 32 1.42 3.63 14.44
CA ARG A 32 2.84 3.27 14.29
C ARG A 32 3.66 4.51 13.98
N GLN A 33 4.95 4.45 14.27
CA GLN A 33 5.92 5.44 13.87
C GLN A 33 6.82 4.83 12.79
N ASP A 34 7.10 5.58 11.72
CA ASP A 34 8.05 5.15 10.69
C ASP A 34 9.50 5.58 11.03
N GLU A 35 10.43 5.28 10.12
CA GLU A 35 11.85 5.62 10.29
C GLU A 35 12.12 7.13 10.21
N ASN A 36 11.24 7.89 9.54
CA ASN A 36 11.31 9.35 9.44
C ASN A 36 10.77 10.03 10.71
N GLY A 37 10.11 9.27 11.59
CA GLY A 37 9.48 9.76 12.80
C GLY A 37 8.01 10.16 12.64
N ASP A 38 7.42 9.94 11.46
CA ASP A 38 6.03 10.24 11.17
C ASP A 38 5.10 9.24 11.87
N VAL A 39 4.00 9.77 12.42
CA VAL A 39 2.98 8.97 13.11
C VAL A 39 1.85 8.64 12.14
N ILE A 40 1.68 7.35 11.88
CA ILE A 40 0.72 6.82 10.91
C ILE A 40 -0.41 6.14 11.67
N LEU A 41 -1.65 6.51 11.33
CA LEU A 41 -2.88 5.89 11.82
C LEU A 41 -3.49 5.03 10.71
N SER A 42 -3.77 3.76 11.00
CA SER A 42 -4.35 2.84 10.01
C SER A 42 -5.51 2.03 10.60
N LYS A 43 -6.55 1.80 9.80
CA LYS A 43 -7.63 0.85 10.11
C LYS A 43 -7.13 -0.59 10.14
N ASN A 44 -6.20 -0.89 9.25
CA ASN A 44 -5.64 -2.21 9.06
C ASN A 44 -4.33 -2.29 9.82
N LYS A 45 -4.09 -3.39 10.52
CA LYS A 45 -2.79 -3.64 11.15
C LYS A 45 -1.73 -3.71 10.04
N GLU A 46 -0.92 -2.68 9.87
CA GLU A 46 0.17 -2.69 8.89
C GLU A 46 1.34 -3.55 9.40
N LYS A 47 1.23 -4.83 9.05
CA LYS A 47 2.21 -5.71 8.43
C LYS A 47 1.54 -7.07 8.40
N SER A 48 0.60 -7.27 7.50
CA SER A 48 0.56 -8.60 6.93
C SER A 48 1.65 -8.56 5.86
N ASP A 49 2.85 -9.07 6.16
CA ASP A 49 3.77 -9.63 5.14
C ASP A 49 3.12 -10.85 4.43
N SER A 50 1.78 -10.86 4.42
CA SER A 50 0.95 -11.91 3.92
C SER A 50 0.60 -11.49 2.51
N TRP A 51 1.02 -12.34 1.60
CA TRP A 51 0.56 -12.33 0.22
C TRP A 51 -0.89 -12.82 0.11
N GLU A 52 -1.58 -13.12 1.21
CA GLU A 52 -2.99 -13.58 1.21
C GLU A 52 -3.95 -12.66 0.46
N PRO A 53 -3.92 -11.31 0.59
CA PRO A 53 -4.80 -10.46 -0.19
C PRO A 53 -4.52 -10.59 -1.69
N PHE A 54 -3.24 -10.68 -2.07
CA PHE A 54 -2.82 -10.89 -3.45
C PHE A 54 -3.27 -12.25 -3.98
N PHE A 55 -3.08 -13.34 -3.22
CA PHE A 55 -3.57 -14.67 -3.60
C PHE A 55 -5.10 -14.76 -3.59
N GLY A 56 -5.78 -13.98 -2.75
CA GLY A 56 -7.24 -13.83 -2.77
C GLY A 56 -7.72 -13.20 -4.08
N LEU A 57 -7.02 -12.18 -4.57
CA LEU A 57 -7.29 -11.58 -5.87
C LEU A 57 -7.07 -12.58 -7.00
N LEU A 58 -5.96 -13.34 -6.99
CA LEU A 58 -5.70 -14.37 -7.99
C LEU A 58 -6.82 -15.42 -8.06
N LYS A 59 -7.32 -15.90 -6.91
CA LYS A 59 -8.42 -16.87 -6.86
C LYS A 59 -9.73 -16.35 -7.45
N ASN A 60 -9.97 -15.06 -7.34
CA ASN A 60 -11.20 -14.41 -7.80
C ASN A 60 -11.07 -13.81 -9.21
N THR A 61 -9.90 -13.94 -9.85
CA THR A 61 -9.64 -13.41 -11.18
C THR A 61 -9.77 -14.54 -12.20
N ALA A 62 -10.64 -14.38 -13.20
CA ALA A 62 -10.72 -15.29 -14.32
C ALA A 62 -9.53 -15.03 -15.26
N ILE A 63 -8.53 -15.92 -15.22
CA ILE A 63 -7.37 -15.88 -16.12
C ILE A 63 -7.71 -16.76 -17.33
N PRO A 64 -7.64 -16.24 -18.57
CA PRO A 64 -7.84 -17.03 -19.78
C PRO A 64 -6.89 -18.24 -19.83
N ALA A 65 -7.35 -19.37 -20.37
CA ALA A 65 -6.57 -20.60 -20.41
C ALA A 65 -5.33 -20.50 -21.32
N ASP A 66 -5.37 -19.58 -22.28
CA ASP A 66 -4.33 -19.22 -23.23
C ASP A 66 -3.46 -18.04 -22.76
N PHE A 67 -3.71 -17.47 -21.57
CA PHE A 67 -2.91 -16.36 -21.07
C PHE A 67 -1.45 -16.78 -20.83
N LEU A 68 -0.52 -16.18 -21.57
CA LEU A 68 0.91 -16.50 -21.53
C LEU A 68 1.17 -17.98 -21.82
N ASP A 69 0.63 -18.46 -22.94
CA ASP A 69 0.89 -19.80 -23.45
C ASP A 69 2.37 -20.02 -23.84
N VAL A 70 2.66 -21.19 -24.38
CA VAL A 70 4.04 -21.56 -24.75
C VAL A 70 4.57 -20.66 -25.86
N ASP A 71 3.73 -20.27 -26.82
CA ASP A 71 4.14 -19.45 -27.96
C ASP A 71 4.40 -18.00 -27.51
N ASP A 72 3.54 -17.44 -26.65
CA ASP A 72 3.71 -16.12 -26.03
C ASP A 72 4.98 -16.03 -25.17
N ARG A 73 5.33 -17.13 -24.48
CA ARG A 73 6.51 -17.23 -23.60
C ARG A 73 7.79 -17.60 -24.33
N ASN A 74 7.71 -18.05 -25.58
CA ASN A 74 8.87 -18.39 -26.39
C ASN A 74 9.57 -17.13 -26.91
N GLN A 75 10.00 -16.27 -25.98
CA GLN A 75 10.74 -15.06 -26.27
C GLN A 75 12.22 -15.41 -26.48
N ASP A 76 12.72 -15.13 -27.67
CA ASP A 76 14.15 -15.22 -27.95
C ASP A 76 14.94 -14.23 -27.09
N VAL A 77 16.22 -14.54 -26.85
CA VAL A 77 17.13 -13.65 -26.15
C VAL A 77 17.34 -12.39 -26.99
N SER A 78 16.71 -11.29 -26.59
CA SER A 78 16.97 -9.99 -27.21
C SER A 78 18.22 -9.36 -26.60
N VAL A 79 19.27 -9.16 -27.38
CA VAL A 79 20.38 -8.28 -27.01
C VAL A 79 19.90 -6.85 -27.24
N ARG A 80 19.49 -6.17 -26.17
CA ARG A 80 19.21 -4.73 -26.17
C ARG A 80 20.29 -4.05 -25.34
N ASP A 81 20.93 -3.04 -25.90
CA ASP A 81 21.82 -2.18 -25.13
C ASP A 81 20.97 -1.13 -24.39
N PRO A 82 20.89 -1.16 -23.06
CA PRO A 82 20.12 -0.18 -22.29
C PRO A 82 20.67 1.25 -22.40
N PHE A 83 21.85 1.45 -22.99
CA PHE A 83 22.48 2.76 -23.20
C PHE A 83 22.52 3.19 -24.68
N GLU A 84 21.91 2.43 -25.59
CA GLU A 84 21.84 2.81 -26.99
C GLU A 84 21.13 4.17 -27.14
N GLY A 85 21.84 5.17 -27.68
CA GLY A 85 21.29 6.51 -27.92
C GLY A 85 21.46 7.53 -26.78
N ILE A 86 22.10 7.17 -25.66
CA ILE A 86 22.46 8.13 -24.62
C ILE A 86 23.80 8.79 -25.01
N LYS A 87 23.77 10.10 -25.31
CA LYS A 87 24.94 10.97 -25.49
C LYS A 87 25.05 11.97 -24.35
#